data_AF-A0A800KBP4-F1
#
_entry.id   AF-A0A800KBP4-F1
#
_cell.length_a   1.000
_cell.length_b   1.000
_cell.length_c   1.000
_cell.angle_alpha   90.00
_cell.angle_beta   90.00
_cell.angle_gamma   90.00
#
_symmetry.space_group_name_H-M   'P 1'
#
loop_
_entity.id
_entity.type
_entity.pdbx_description
1 polymer ?
#
loop_
_entity_poly.entity_id
_entity_poly.type
_entity_poly.pdbx_seq_one_letter_code
_entity_poly.pdbx_strand_id
1 'polypeptide(L)' 'MIEEKKKEELFFAGLLAYEEKDFFEAHEMWEELWSEYYLDDKTFIQGLIQLAVSF' A
#
# COMPACT_ATOMS: atom_id res chain seq x y z
N MET A 1 4.65 9.03 15.91
CA MET A 1 6.00 8.45 15.71
C MET A 1 5.95 6.98 15.34
N ILE A 2 5.23 6.12 16.09
CA ILE A 2 5.11 4.69 15.74
C ILE A 2 4.16 4.48 14.55
N GLU A 3 3.04 5.19 14.53
CA GLU A 3 2.05 5.08 13.44
C GLU A 3 2.61 5.53 12.08
N GLU A 4 3.25 6.70 12.03
CA GLU A 4 3.84 7.22 10.79
C GLU A 4 4.90 6.27 10.20
N LYS A 5 5.71 5.66 11.07
CA LYS A 5 6.70 4.66 10.66
C LYS A 5 6.04 3.43 10.05
N LYS A 6 4.90 3.00 10.60
CA LYS A 6 4.15 1.85 10.09
C LYS A 6 3.47 2.16 8.76
N LYS A 7 3.00 3.40 8.54
CA LYS A 7 2.50 3.85 7.23
C LYS A 7 3.59 3.80 6.16
N GLU A 8 4.78 4.31 6.48
CA GLU A 8 5.95 4.24 5.58
C GLU A 8 6.35 2.79 5.28
N GLU A 9 6.41 1.94 6.31
CA GLU A 9 6.74 0.52 6.15
C GLU A 9 5.77 -0.19 5.19
N LEU A 10 4.46 0.01 5.34
CA LEU A 10 3.46 -0.58 4.44
C LEU A 10 3.56 -0.03 3.02
N PHE A 11 3.78 1.28 2.88
CA PHE A 11 3.93 1.89 1.56
C PHE A 11 5.12 1.31 0.80
N PHE A 12 6.30 1.26 1.44
CA PHE A 12 7.51 0.75 0.82
C PHE A 12 7.48 -0.78 0.63
N ALA A 13 6.84 -1.53 1.53
CA ALA A 13 6.64 -2.96 1.35
C ALA A 13 5.80 -3.24 0.10
N GLY A 14 4.68 -2.52 -0.09
CA GLY A 14 3.87 -2.67 -1.30
C GLY A 14 4.60 -2.25 -2.58
N LEU A 15 5.44 -1.21 -2.52
CA LEU A 15 6.28 -0.81 -3.66
C LEU A 15 7.30 -1.89 -4.05
N LEU A 16 8.00 -2.46 -3.06
CA LEU A 16 8.96 -3.54 -3.29
C LEU A 16 8.28 -4.77 -3.90
N ALA A 17 7.14 -5.19 -3.34
CA ALA A 17 6.35 -6.30 -3.87
C ALA A 17 5.91 -6.05 -5.34
N TYR A 18 5.47 -4.82 -5.63
CA TYR A 18 5.07 -4.45 -7.00
C TYR A 18 6.26 -4.50 -7.98
N GLU A 19 7.44 -4.01 -7.58
CA GLU A 19 8.67 -4.09 -8.40
C GLU A 19 9.10 -5.54 -8.67
N GLU A 20 8.86 -6.43 -7.71
CA GLU A 20 9.09 -7.89 -7.83
C GLU A 20 7.99 -8.61 -8.62
N LYS A 21 6.94 -7.90 -9.04
CA LYS A 21 5.73 -8.43 -9.69
C LYS A 21 4.90 -9.35 -8.81
N ASP A 22 5.06 -9.27 -7.49
CA ASP A 22 4.16 -9.88 -6.53
C ASP A 22 2.98 -8.93 -6.27
N PHE A 23 2.07 -8.86 -7.25
CA PHE A 23 0.97 -7.91 -7.23
C PHE A 23 -0.05 -8.19 -6.14
N PHE A 24 -0.20 -9.46 -5.73
CA PHE A 24 -1.06 -9.82 -4.61
C PHE A 24 -0.49 -9.28 -3.30
N GLU A 25 0.81 -9.45 -3.04
CA GLU A 25 1.44 -8.90 -1.85
C GLU A 25 1.40 -7.35 -1.85
N ALA A 26 1.62 -6.73 -3.01
CA ALA A 26 1.49 -5.27 -3.15
C ALA A 26 0.07 -4.78 -2.80
N HIS A 27 -0.95 -5.51 -3.25
CA HIS A 27 -2.35 -5.27 -2.89
C HIS A 27 -2.55 -5.31 -1.38
N GLU A 28 -2.15 -6.40 -0.72
CA GLU A 28 -2.37 -6.59 0.73
C GLU A 28 -1.71 -5.47 1.56
N MET A 29 -0.47 -5.10 1.22
CA MET A 29 0.25 -4.05 1.95
C MET A 29 -0.43 -2.68 1.84
N TRP A 30 -0.90 -2.33 0.63
CA TRP A 30 -1.59 -1.07 0.42
C TRP A 30 -3.04 -1.11 0.93
N GLU A 31 -3.70 -2.26 0.95
CA GLU A 31 -5.02 -2.44 1.58
C GLU A 31 -4.92 -2.24 3.11
N GLU A 32 -3.93 -2.85 3.79
CA GLU A 32 -3.67 -2.63 5.22
C GLU A 32 -3.42 -1.13 5.50
N LEU A 33 -2.62 -0.48 4.64
CA LEU A 33 -2.36 0.96 4.75
C LEU A 33 -3.64 1.79 4.61
N TRP A 34 -4.51 1.41 3.67
CA TRP A 34 -5.75 2.12 3.36
C TRP A 34 -6.87 1.90 4.38
N SER A 35 -6.98 0.70 4.95
CA SER A 35 -8.04 0.34 5.90
C SER A 35 -7.76 0.80 7.32
N GLU A 36 -6.51 0.62 7.79
CA GLU A 36 -6.17 0.78 9.21
C GLU A 36 -5.72 2.18 9.60
N TYR A 37 -5.35 3.05 8.64
CA TYR A 37 -4.72 4.34 8.92
C TYR A 37 -5.48 5.54 8.33
N TYR A 38 -5.39 6.68 9.03
CA TYR A 38 -5.78 7.96 8.45
C TYR A 38 -4.71 8.43 7.45
N LEU A 39 -5.14 8.73 6.24
CA LEU A 39 -4.30 9.17 5.13
C LEU A 39 -4.84 10.50 4.60
N ASP A 40 -3.96 11.48 4.42
CA ASP A 40 -4.32 12.77 3.82
C ASP A 40 -4.77 12.60 2.36
N ASP A 41 -4.15 11.66 1.62
CA ASP A 41 -4.54 11.29 0.26
C ASP A 41 -4.89 9.80 0.16
N LYS A 42 -6.10 9.48 0.60
CA LYS A 42 -6.64 8.11 0.57
C LYS A 42 -6.95 7.63 -0.86
N THR A 43 -7.15 8.54 -1.82
CA THR A 43 -7.43 8.22 -3.23
C THR A 43 -6.18 7.75 -3.95
N PHE A 44 -5.02 8.32 -3.64
CA PHE A 44 -3.74 7.85 -4.16
C PHE A 44 -3.49 6.37 -3.81
N ILE A 45 -3.61 6.00 -2.53
CA ILE A 45 -3.41 4.61 -2.10
C ILE A 45 -4.48 3.69 -2.72
N GLN A 46 -5.74 4.13 -2.82
CA GLN A 46 -6.77 3.38 -3.53
C GLN A 46 -6.42 3.13 -5.01
N GLY A 47 -5.80 4.11 -5.68
CA GLY A 47 -5.31 3.95 -7.05
C GLY A 47 -4.22 2.89 -7.17
N LEU A 48 -3.31 2.81 -6.20
CA LEU A 48 -2.28 1.78 -6.13
C LEU A 48 -2.87 0.38 -5.92
N ILE A 49 -3.87 0.25 -5.04
CA ILE A 49 -4.62 -1.00 -4.83
C ILE A 49 -5.27 -1.46 -6.15
N GLN A 50 -5.97 -0.57 -6.86
CA GLN A 50 -6.61 -0.93 -8.14
C GLN A 50 -5.58 -1.25 -9.24
N LEU A 51 -4.43 -0.58 -9.23
CA LEU A 51 -3.31 -0.88 -10.13
C LEU A 51 -2.77 -2.30 -9.89
N ALA A 52 -2.58 -2.69 -8.63
CA ALA A 52 -2.10 -4.03 -8.27
C ALA A 52 -3.07 -5.13 -8.74
N VAL A 53 -4.38 -4.94 -8.56
CA VAL A 53 -5.41 -5.92 -8.99
C VAL A 53 -5.55 -6.01 -10.52
N SER A 54 -5.01 -5.05 -11.28
CA SER A 54 -5.10 -5.04 -12.74
C SER A 54 -4.11 -5.97 -13.46
N PHE A 55 -3.17 -6.60 -12.72
CA PHE A 55 -2.14 -7.49 -13.24
C PHE A 55 -2.21 -8.87 -12.59
#